data_AF-A0A968J1G2-F1
#
_entry.id   AF-A0A968J1G2-F1
#
_cell.length_a   1.000
_cell.length_b   1.000
_cell.length_c   1.000
_cell.angle_alpha   90.00
_cell.angle_beta   90.00
_cell.angle_gamma   90.00
#
_symmetry.space_group_name_H-M   'P 1'
#
loop_
_entity.id
_entity.type
_entity.pdbx_description
1 polymer ?
#
loop_
_entity_poly.entity_id
_entity_poly.type
_entity_poly.pdbx_seq_one_letter_code
_entity_poly.pdbx_strand_id
1 'polypeptide(L)'
;MGILSFSPEGSVVFRSPGPFVFQFPQDWPLLAGSGLRWYGLLMGIAVGTGLFLARSLAERRRLEREPGQASERIEQLALWLVIAGFAGARLYYVATHWSTYAANPLASLAIWQGGIIIHGGILGGVLALYLYSRFTQIDVWRYADVLAPSLILGQAIGRWGNFFNSEAYGAPIALESGWPLREFIPEAARVPEFSNFEFFHPIFFYESALNLLLFALLMVMFWKIPKLKPGTWVWTYVVGYSLIRIPYEILRISAVAYLGNTSIKVAYIASAVGIVLGVGMLVYMYRFRYDPNLEALTAWLSSTAGLDLMKAEDLVQRAWLIQQRHRQTDLMDRVILAMPNFPSTMAESLSRSQREHLMQELFQKLEGKSPSPVGLLTDG
;
A
#
# COMPACT_ATOMS: atom_id res chain seq x y z
N MET A 1 -15.13 30.95 -16.40
CA MET A 1 -15.24 29.70 -17.18
C MET A 1 -15.24 28.54 -16.19
N GLY A 2 -16.16 27.59 -16.31
CA GLY A 2 -16.22 26.42 -15.41
C GLY A 2 -15.05 25.46 -15.64
N ILE A 3 -14.74 24.64 -14.64
CA ILE A 3 -13.70 23.58 -14.68
C ILE A 3 -14.02 22.53 -15.77
N LEU A 4 -15.31 22.35 -16.08
CA LEU A 4 -15.83 21.50 -17.13
C LEU A 4 -16.61 22.35 -18.13
N SER A 5 -16.42 22.05 -19.41
CA SER A 5 -17.18 22.65 -20.52
C SER A 5 -17.48 21.59 -21.57
N PHE A 6 -18.50 21.83 -22.39
CA PHE A 6 -18.81 20.97 -23.53
C PHE A 6 -18.28 21.61 -24.81
N SER A 7 -17.58 20.83 -25.64
CA SER A 7 -17.22 21.28 -26.98
C SER A 7 -18.46 21.32 -27.88
N PRO A 8 -18.42 22.06 -29.01
CA PRO A 8 -19.50 22.07 -29.99
C PRO A 8 -19.87 20.67 -30.51
N GLU A 9 -18.92 19.74 -30.48
CA GLU A 9 -19.05 18.34 -30.91
C GLU A 9 -19.58 17.41 -29.80
N GLY A 10 -19.89 17.95 -28.60
CA GLY A 10 -20.41 17.19 -27.47
C GLY A 10 -19.35 16.51 -26.59
N SER A 11 -18.06 16.76 -26.82
CA SER A 11 -16.98 16.25 -25.96
C SER A 11 -16.90 17.03 -24.63
N VAL A 12 -16.55 16.36 -23.54
CA VAL A 12 -16.30 17.01 -22.25
C VAL A 12 -14.86 17.49 -22.20
N VAL A 13 -14.69 18.77 -21.92
CA VAL A 13 -13.39 19.44 -21.87
C VAL A 13 -13.09 19.89 -20.44
N PHE A 14 -12.00 19.37 -19.88
CA PHE A 14 -11.40 19.83 -18.64
C PHE A 14 -10.57 21.09 -18.91
N ARG A 15 -10.87 22.19 -18.21
CA ARG A 15 -10.11 23.45 -18.29
C ARG A 15 -9.63 23.83 -16.90
N SER A 16 -8.31 23.82 -16.70
CA SER A 16 -7.71 24.22 -15.43
C SER A 16 -8.00 25.71 -15.17
N PRO A 17 -8.46 26.10 -13.98
CA PRO A 17 -8.55 27.50 -13.56
C PRO A 17 -7.18 28.10 -13.20
N GLY A 18 -6.12 27.30 -13.27
CA GLY A 18 -4.77 27.68 -12.87
C GLY A 18 -4.34 27.03 -11.54
N PRO A 19 -3.06 27.22 -11.16
CA PRO A 19 -2.45 26.47 -10.06
C PRO A 19 -2.79 27.00 -8.66
N PHE A 20 -3.31 28.23 -8.55
CA PHE A 20 -3.62 28.87 -7.28
C PHE A 20 -5.11 28.73 -6.93
N VAL A 21 -5.37 28.37 -5.67
CA VAL A 21 -6.68 28.51 -5.03
C VAL A 21 -6.94 30.00 -4.79
N PHE A 22 -5.94 30.66 -4.22
CA PHE A 22 -5.86 32.11 -4.12
C PHE A 22 -4.40 32.52 -4.22
N GLN A 23 -4.17 33.70 -4.77
CA GLN A 23 -2.84 34.29 -4.90
C GLN A 23 -2.88 35.71 -4.36
N PHE A 24 -1.89 36.06 -3.54
CA PHE A 24 -1.73 37.41 -3.05
C PHE A 24 -1.26 38.34 -4.19
N PRO A 25 -1.79 39.58 -4.26
CA PRO A 25 -1.30 40.61 -5.17
C PRO A 25 0.23 40.78 -5.14
N GLN A 26 0.81 41.14 -6.28
CA GLN A 26 2.28 41.28 -6.42
C GLN A 26 2.87 42.45 -5.64
N ASP A 27 2.05 43.42 -5.27
CA ASP A 27 2.40 44.61 -4.50
C ASP A 27 2.42 44.36 -2.97
N TRP A 28 2.09 43.14 -2.51
CA TRP A 28 2.06 42.84 -1.08
C TRP A 28 3.47 42.57 -0.51
N PRO A 29 3.96 43.34 0.48
CA PRO A 29 5.37 43.32 0.90
C PRO A 29 5.99 41.94 1.21
N LEU A 30 5.31 41.08 1.98
CA LEU A 30 5.88 39.78 2.41
C LEU A 30 5.37 38.58 1.62
N LEU A 31 4.25 38.75 0.91
CA LEU A 31 3.50 37.65 0.30
C LEU A 31 3.31 37.86 -1.20
N ALA A 32 3.97 38.85 -1.80
CA ALA A 32 3.91 39.19 -3.22
C ALA A 32 3.97 37.94 -4.11
N GLY A 33 2.89 37.67 -4.84
CA GLY A 33 2.80 36.55 -5.78
C GLY A 33 2.79 35.15 -5.14
N SER A 34 2.91 35.05 -3.82
CA SER A 34 2.72 33.81 -3.07
C SER A 34 1.22 33.51 -2.90
N GLY A 35 0.88 32.28 -2.57
CA GLY A 35 -0.52 31.91 -2.39
C GLY A 35 -0.70 30.44 -2.12
N LEU A 36 -1.91 30.06 -1.74
CA LEU A 36 -2.27 28.66 -1.58
C LEU A 36 -2.46 28.02 -2.96
N ARG A 37 -1.62 27.03 -3.27
CA ARG A 37 -1.72 26.24 -4.50
C ARG A 37 -2.67 25.06 -4.31
N TRP A 38 -3.40 24.71 -5.37
CA TRP A 38 -4.26 23.53 -5.40
C TRP A 38 -3.50 22.25 -5.05
N TYR A 39 -2.27 22.11 -5.56
CA TYR A 39 -1.43 20.95 -5.28
C TYR A 39 -1.17 20.75 -3.77
N GLY A 40 -0.85 21.84 -3.06
CA GLY A 40 -0.60 21.80 -1.61
C GLY A 40 -1.87 21.48 -0.82
N LEU A 41 -2.98 22.12 -1.19
CA LEU A 41 -4.29 21.86 -0.57
C LEU A 41 -4.73 20.40 -0.76
N LEU A 42 -4.65 19.88 -1.98
CA LEU A 42 -4.99 18.49 -2.30
C LEU A 42 -4.08 17.49 -1.60
N MET A 43 -2.79 17.80 -1.46
CA MET A 43 -1.86 16.96 -0.69
C MET A 43 -2.24 16.92 0.79
N GLY A 44 -2.61 18.07 1.38
CA GLY A 44 -3.13 18.13 2.76
C GLY A 44 -4.40 17.30 2.94
N ILE A 45 -5.34 17.40 1.99
CA ILE A 45 -6.57 16.59 1.98
C ILE A 45 -6.23 15.09 1.84
N ALA A 46 -5.30 14.73 0.95
CA ALA A 46 -4.86 13.35 0.75
C ALA A 46 -4.24 12.75 2.02
N VAL A 47 -3.36 13.50 2.70
CA VAL A 47 -2.77 13.08 3.97
C VAL A 47 -3.84 12.95 5.06
N GLY A 48 -4.72 13.95 5.21
CA GLY A 48 -5.77 13.93 6.23
C GLY A 48 -6.77 12.78 6.05
N THR A 49 -7.27 12.60 4.83
CA THR A 49 -8.19 11.48 4.49
C THR A 49 -7.51 10.13 4.60
N GLY A 50 -6.25 10.01 4.17
CA GLY A 50 -5.45 8.81 4.30
C GLY A 50 -5.18 8.42 5.76
N LEU A 51 -4.86 9.40 6.61
CA LEU A 51 -4.67 9.20 8.05
C LEU A 51 -5.98 8.75 8.71
N PHE A 52 -7.08 9.45 8.46
CA PHE A 52 -8.39 9.08 8.99
C PHE A 52 -8.78 7.65 8.59
N LEU A 53 -8.59 7.30 7.31
CA LEU A 53 -8.89 5.95 6.83
C LEU A 53 -7.98 4.91 7.47
N ALA A 54 -6.65 5.14 7.53
CA ALA A 54 -5.70 4.18 8.09
C ALA A 54 -5.99 3.90 9.56
N ARG A 55 -6.28 4.94 10.36
CA ARG A 55 -6.70 4.82 11.76
C ARG A 55 -7.96 3.96 11.87
N SER A 56 -8.97 4.27 11.05
CA SER A 56 -10.23 3.52 11.03
C SER A 56 -10.01 2.05 10.67
N LEU A 57 -9.18 1.76 9.68
CA LEU A 57 -8.89 0.38 9.27
C LEU A 57 -8.07 -0.37 10.33
N ALA A 58 -7.11 0.29 10.98
CA ALA A 58 -6.30 -0.28 12.05
C ALA A 58 -7.13 -0.69 13.27
N GLU A 59 -8.03 0.20 13.73
CA GLU A 59 -8.96 -0.09 14.82
C GLU A 59 -9.93 -1.22 14.46
N ARG A 60 -10.49 -1.19 13.24
CA ARG A 60 -11.42 -2.23 12.79
C ARG A 60 -10.75 -3.60 12.68
N ARG A 61 -9.45 -3.66 12.38
CA ARG A 61 -8.67 -4.90 12.38
C ARG A 61 -8.15 -5.30 13.75
N ARG A 62 -8.37 -4.48 14.79
CA ARG A 62 -7.87 -4.72 16.15
C ARG A 62 -6.38 -5.05 16.11
N LEU A 63 -5.60 -4.21 15.41
CA LEU A 63 -4.15 -4.41 15.29
C LEU A 63 -3.47 -4.41 16.66
N GLU A 64 -4.06 -3.68 17.61
CA GLU A 64 -3.66 -3.64 19.02
C GLU A 64 -4.79 -4.18 19.91
N ARG A 65 -4.44 -4.57 21.14
CA ARG A 65 -5.39 -5.17 22.10
C ARG A 65 -6.34 -4.13 22.68
N GLU A 66 -5.82 -2.95 22.99
CA GLU A 66 -6.57 -1.87 23.61
C GLU A 66 -7.22 -0.97 22.55
N PRO A 67 -8.52 -0.65 22.67
CA PRO A 67 -9.17 0.28 21.75
C PRO A 67 -8.47 1.64 21.75
N GLY A 68 -8.26 2.21 20.55
CA GLY A 68 -7.61 3.51 20.38
C GLY A 68 -6.09 3.44 20.26
N GLN A 69 -5.46 2.37 20.75
CA GLN A 69 -3.99 2.21 20.69
C GLN A 69 -3.51 2.04 19.24
N ALA A 70 -4.28 1.37 18.39
CA ALA A 70 -3.92 1.19 16.98
C ALA A 70 -3.97 2.52 16.22
N SER A 71 -4.99 3.35 16.51
CA SER A 71 -5.10 4.72 15.99
C SER A 71 -3.91 5.58 16.41
N GLU A 72 -3.55 5.55 17.70
CA GLU A 72 -2.40 6.32 18.21
C GLU A 72 -1.10 5.93 17.50
N ARG A 73 -0.86 4.62 17.33
CA ARG A 73 0.31 4.12 16.61
C ARG A 73 0.31 4.56 15.14
N ILE A 74 -0.85 4.59 14.47
CA ILE A 74 -0.96 5.10 13.10
C ILE A 74 -0.67 6.61 13.04
N GLU A 75 -1.14 7.40 14.01
CA GLU A 75 -0.86 8.84 14.07
C GLU A 75 0.63 9.12 14.27
N GLN A 76 1.26 8.43 15.22
CA GLN A 76 2.70 8.51 15.44
C GLN A 76 3.48 8.07 14.18
N LEU A 77 3.11 6.93 13.59
CA LEU A 77 3.72 6.44 12.36
C LEU A 77 3.55 7.43 11.21
N ALA A 78 2.39 8.08 11.07
CA ALA A 78 2.16 9.09 10.03
C ALA A 78 3.13 10.28 10.16
N LEU A 79 3.43 10.73 11.38
CA LEU A 79 4.45 11.77 11.60
C LEU A 79 5.84 11.31 11.12
N TRP A 80 6.22 10.08 11.46
CA TRP A 80 7.48 9.49 10.97
C TRP A 80 7.52 9.41 9.45
N LEU A 81 6.43 8.93 8.83
CA LEU A 81 6.31 8.79 7.37
C LEU A 81 6.39 10.13 6.65
N VAL A 82 5.70 11.16 7.14
CA VAL A 82 5.71 12.50 6.55
C VAL A 82 7.12 13.10 6.65
N ILE A 83 7.71 13.12 7.84
CA ILE A 83 9.04 13.71 8.06
C ILE A 83 10.09 13.00 7.22
N ALA A 84 10.16 11.67 7.32
CA ALA A 84 11.14 10.88 6.57
C ALA A 84 10.88 10.89 5.07
N GLY A 85 9.61 10.96 4.64
CA GLY A 85 9.25 11.09 3.23
C GLY A 85 9.74 12.41 2.62
N PHE A 86 9.49 13.54 3.28
CA PHE A 86 10.01 14.83 2.83
C PHE A 86 11.54 14.89 2.88
N ALA A 87 12.14 14.44 3.98
CA ALA A 87 13.59 14.39 4.13
C ALA A 87 14.24 13.50 3.05
N GLY A 88 13.72 12.29 2.85
CA GLY A 88 14.20 11.36 1.84
C GLY A 88 14.05 11.91 0.42
N ALA A 89 12.91 12.54 0.10
CA ALA A 89 12.68 13.16 -1.20
C ALA A 89 13.69 14.27 -1.50
N ARG A 90 14.03 15.06 -0.48
CA ARG A 90 15.04 16.12 -0.61
C ARG A 90 16.46 15.57 -0.70
N LEU A 91 16.83 14.64 0.17
CA LEU A 91 18.16 14.02 0.17
C LEU A 91 18.46 13.35 -1.16
N TYR A 92 17.48 12.64 -1.73
CA TYR A 92 17.63 12.01 -3.04
C TYR A 92 17.79 13.05 -4.17
N TYR A 93 17.03 14.15 -4.14
CA TYR A 93 17.21 15.24 -5.10
C TYR A 93 18.63 15.82 -5.03
N VAL A 94 19.09 16.13 -3.82
CA VAL A 94 20.42 16.72 -3.58
C VAL A 94 21.53 15.76 -4.02
N ALA A 95 21.40 14.47 -3.72
CA ALA A 95 22.37 13.45 -4.12
C ALA A 95 22.48 13.33 -5.64
N THR A 96 21.36 13.38 -6.36
CA THR A 96 21.33 13.30 -7.83
C THR A 96 21.78 14.61 -8.52
N HIS A 97 21.73 15.74 -7.81
CA HIS A 97 22.12 17.06 -8.30
C HIS A 97 23.29 17.65 -7.50
N TRP A 98 24.20 16.79 -7.01
CA TRP A 98 25.25 17.21 -6.07
C TRP A 98 26.16 18.32 -6.62
N SER A 99 26.43 18.32 -7.92
CA SER A 99 27.24 19.36 -8.58
C SER A 99 26.69 20.77 -8.37
N THR A 100 25.36 20.93 -8.26
CA THR A 100 24.71 22.22 -7.98
C THR A 100 24.94 22.69 -6.54
N TYR A 101 25.13 21.77 -5.60
CA TYR A 101 25.27 22.07 -4.17
C TYR A 101 26.72 22.02 -3.67
N ALA A 102 27.65 21.48 -4.45
CA ALA A 102 29.05 21.30 -4.03
C ALA A 102 29.72 22.60 -3.56
N ALA A 103 29.40 23.74 -4.19
CA ALA A 103 29.93 25.05 -3.82
C ALA A 103 29.26 25.68 -2.59
N ASN A 104 28.02 25.30 -2.29
CA ASN A 104 27.29 25.76 -1.10
C ASN A 104 26.38 24.65 -0.55
N PRO A 105 26.92 23.71 0.25
CA PRO A 105 26.14 22.59 0.76
C PRO A 105 24.94 23.00 1.61
N LEU A 106 24.97 24.16 2.26
CA LEU A 106 23.83 24.64 3.07
C LEU A 106 22.60 24.97 2.23
N ALA A 107 22.77 25.33 0.95
CA ALA A 107 21.65 25.52 0.03
C ALA A 107 20.83 24.23 -0.20
N SER A 108 21.41 23.06 0.10
CA SER A 108 20.68 21.78 0.04
C SER A 108 19.52 21.72 1.04
N LEU A 109 19.51 22.53 2.11
CA LEU A 109 18.42 22.57 3.09
C LEU A 109 17.25 23.46 2.66
N ALA A 110 17.41 24.28 1.62
CA ALA A 110 16.40 25.22 1.15
C ALA A 110 15.26 24.52 0.39
N ILE A 111 14.42 23.75 1.11
CA ILE A 111 13.29 23.00 0.55
C ILE A 111 12.22 23.90 -0.09
N TRP A 112 12.12 25.16 0.33
CA TRP A 112 11.20 26.15 -0.24
C TRP A 112 11.58 26.59 -1.67
N GLN A 113 12.81 26.31 -2.10
CA GLN A 113 13.22 26.51 -3.50
C GLN A 113 12.78 25.36 -4.42
N GLY A 114 12.02 24.39 -3.90
CA GLY A 114 11.63 23.18 -4.63
C GLY A 114 12.74 22.13 -4.60
N GLY A 115 12.77 21.25 -5.61
CA GLY A 115 13.77 20.18 -5.71
C GLY A 115 13.48 19.01 -4.77
N ILE A 116 12.41 18.28 -5.06
CA ILE A 116 12.02 17.05 -4.38
C ILE A 116 11.80 15.95 -5.42
N ILE A 117 12.29 14.74 -5.16
CA ILE A 117 12.08 13.57 -6.03
C ILE A 117 11.32 12.51 -5.27
N ILE A 118 10.21 12.05 -5.85
CA ILE A 118 9.32 11.08 -5.21
C ILE A 118 10.00 9.75 -4.84
N HIS A 119 10.98 9.31 -5.62
CA HIS A 119 11.77 8.09 -5.32
C HIS A 119 12.42 8.16 -3.93
N GLY A 120 13.01 9.31 -3.59
CA GLY A 120 13.56 9.53 -2.26
C GLY A 120 12.51 9.52 -1.16
N GLY A 121 11.31 10.04 -1.44
CA GLY A 121 10.21 10.01 -0.49
C GLY A 121 9.66 8.61 -0.22
N ILE A 122 9.58 7.77 -1.25
CA ILE A 122 9.21 6.36 -1.11
C ILE A 122 10.26 5.63 -0.25
N LEU A 123 11.55 5.80 -0.55
CA LEU A 123 12.63 5.19 0.23
C LEU A 123 12.62 5.65 1.69
N GLY A 124 12.46 6.96 1.93
CA GLY A 124 12.34 7.53 3.26
C GLY A 124 11.14 7.00 4.03
N GLY A 125 9.98 6.88 3.37
CA GLY A 125 8.76 6.32 3.97
C GLY A 125 8.90 4.82 4.32
N VAL A 126 9.48 4.01 3.43
CA VAL A 126 9.74 2.58 3.70
C VAL A 126 10.71 2.42 4.87
N LEU A 127 11.78 3.22 4.91
CA LEU A 127 12.73 3.23 6.02
C LEU A 127 12.06 3.63 7.34
N ALA A 128 11.24 4.67 7.33
CA ALA A 128 10.50 5.10 8.51
C ALA A 128 9.53 4.03 9.03
N LEU A 129 8.77 3.38 8.13
CA LEU A 129 7.91 2.26 8.50
C LEU A 129 8.71 1.13 9.15
N TYR A 130 9.85 0.76 8.57
CA TYR A 130 10.72 -0.28 9.11
C TYR A 130 11.28 0.09 10.49
N LEU A 131 11.86 1.29 10.63
CA LEU A 131 12.44 1.76 11.89
C LEU A 131 11.40 1.91 12.99
N TYR A 132 10.27 2.57 12.70
CA TYR A 132 9.17 2.71 13.65
C TYR A 132 8.66 1.34 14.10
N SER A 133 8.49 0.40 13.16
CA SER A 133 8.05 -0.96 13.49
C SER A 133 9.05 -1.68 14.40
N ARG A 134 10.36 -1.48 14.16
CA ARG A 134 11.41 -2.10 14.97
C ARG A 134 11.47 -1.52 16.38
N PHE A 135 11.32 -0.20 16.53
CA PHE A 135 11.36 0.49 17.82
C PHE A 135 10.12 0.25 18.66
N THR A 136 8.95 0.13 18.02
CA THR A 136 7.67 -0.01 18.72
C THR A 136 7.15 -1.45 18.77
N GLN A 137 7.89 -2.40 18.17
CA GLN A 137 7.63 -3.84 18.12
C GLN A 137 6.28 -4.22 17.50
N ILE A 138 5.78 -3.41 16.57
CA ILE A 138 4.55 -3.72 15.81
C ILE A 138 4.83 -4.64 14.61
N ASP A 139 3.80 -5.35 14.16
CA ASP A 139 3.86 -6.14 12.93
C ASP A 139 3.82 -5.21 11.71
N VAL A 140 5.00 -5.01 11.10
CA VAL A 140 5.18 -4.13 9.93
C VAL A 140 4.22 -4.42 8.79
N TRP A 141 3.89 -5.71 8.55
CA TRP A 141 3.05 -6.09 7.41
C TRP A 141 1.58 -5.80 7.66
N ARG A 142 1.11 -5.98 8.89
CA ARG A 142 -0.26 -5.60 9.28
C ARG A 142 -0.48 -4.10 9.18
N TYR A 143 0.50 -3.31 9.60
CA TYR A 143 0.44 -1.86 9.50
C TYR A 143 0.57 -1.39 8.04
N ALA A 144 1.45 -2.01 7.24
CA ALA A 144 1.53 -1.73 5.80
C ALA A 144 0.21 -2.01 5.07
N ASP A 145 -0.48 -3.09 5.43
CA ASP A 145 -1.76 -3.46 4.82
C ASP A 145 -2.87 -2.43 5.06
N VAL A 146 -2.95 -1.84 6.25
CA VAL A 146 -3.95 -0.79 6.54
C VAL A 146 -3.58 0.57 5.96
N LEU A 147 -2.29 0.81 5.67
CA LEU A 147 -1.82 2.01 4.97
C LEU A 147 -2.06 1.94 3.46
N ALA A 148 -2.01 0.75 2.86
CA ALA A 148 -2.08 0.60 1.40
C ALA A 148 -3.35 1.20 0.74
N PRO A 149 -4.58 1.01 1.27
CA PRO A 149 -5.76 1.70 0.74
C PRO A 149 -5.66 3.22 0.85
N SER A 150 -5.08 3.74 1.94
CA SER A 150 -4.88 5.17 2.13
C SER A 150 -3.89 5.76 1.13
N LEU A 151 -2.83 5.02 0.78
CA LEU A 151 -1.84 5.46 -0.20
C LEU A 151 -2.45 5.63 -1.59
N ILE A 152 -3.19 4.62 -2.08
CA ILE A 152 -3.80 4.69 -3.41
C ILE A 152 -4.92 5.73 -3.49
N LEU A 153 -5.65 5.96 -2.39
CA LEU A 153 -6.62 7.05 -2.29
C LEU A 153 -5.93 8.42 -2.37
N GLY A 154 -4.82 8.58 -1.65
CA GLY A 154 -4.00 9.79 -1.72
C GLY A 154 -3.45 10.03 -3.13
N GLN A 155 -3.03 8.98 -3.83
CA GLN A 155 -2.62 9.07 -5.24
C GLN A 155 -3.78 9.50 -6.15
N ALA A 156 -4.99 8.95 -5.97
CA ALA A 156 -6.16 9.37 -6.74
C ALA A 156 -6.48 10.87 -6.59
N ILE A 157 -6.38 11.39 -5.36
CA ILE A 157 -6.59 12.81 -5.05
C ILE A 157 -5.45 13.66 -5.62
N GLY A 158 -4.20 13.24 -5.42
CA GLY A 158 -3.01 13.97 -5.84
C GLY A 158 -2.93 14.22 -7.36
N ARG A 159 -3.49 13.31 -8.19
CA ARG A 159 -3.53 13.49 -9.65
C ARG A 159 -4.26 14.74 -10.10
N TRP A 160 -5.25 15.20 -9.34
CA TRP A 160 -5.94 16.46 -9.64
C TRP A 160 -5.01 17.68 -9.49
N GLY A 161 -3.94 17.57 -8.69
CA GLY A 161 -2.90 18.60 -8.62
C GLY A 161 -2.20 18.82 -9.97
N ASN A 162 -1.99 17.75 -10.75
CA ASN A 162 -1.40 17.83 -12.08
C ASN A 162 -2.30 18.60 -13.05
N PHE A 163 -3.62 18.36 -12.99
CA PHE A 163 -4.62 19.11 -13.76
C PHE A 163 -4.58 20.61 -13.44
N PHE A 164 -4.62 20.98 -12.16
CA PHE A 164 -4.57 22.40 -11.78
C PHE A 164 -3.26 23.10 -12.22
N ASN A 165 -2.14 22.37 -12.22
CA ASN A 165 -0.85 22.85 -12.72
C ASN A 165 -0.69 22.78 -14.25
N SER A 166 -1.64 22.15 -14.98
CA SER A 166 -1.51 21.86 -16.41
C SER A 166 -0.22 21.12 -16.77
N GLU A 167 0.14 20.13 -15.95
CA GLU A 167 1.33 19.30 -16.13
C GLU A 167 0.97 17.82 -16.24
N ALA A 168 1.91 17.00 -16.71
CA ALA A 168 1.75 15.54 -16.79
C ALA A 168 0.47 15.10 -17.53
N TYR A 169 0.16 15.77 -18.63
CA TYR A 169 -0.93 15.47 -19.56
C TYR A 169 -0.51 14.47 -20.65
N GLY A 170 -1.51 13.90 -21.34
CA GLY A 170 -1.34 12.83 -22.32
C GLY A 170 -1.09 13.32 -23.74
N ALA A 171 -1.12 12.38 -24.70
CA ALA A 171 -0.94 12.64 -26.12
C ALA A 171 -1.94 13.67 -26.68
N PRO A 172 -1.57 14.42 -27.74
CA PRO A 172 -2.45 15.39 -28.36
C PRO A 172 -3.68 14.73 -28.99
N ILE A 173 -4.80 15.44 -28.94
CA ILE A 173 -6.06 15.08 -29.56
C ILE A 173 -6.36 16.12 -30.65
N ALA A 174 -6.45 15.68 -31.90
CA ALA A 174 -6.86 16.55 -33.01
C ALA A 174 -8.26 17.12 -32.77
N LEU A 175 -8.52 18.34 -33.24
CA LEU A 175 -9.78 19.05 -32.98
C LEU A 175 -11.00 18.24 -33.43
N GLU A 176 -10.90 17.65 -34.61
CA GLU A 176 -11.91 16.82 -35.29
C GLU A 176 -12.00 15.37 -34.79
N SER A 177 -11.22 15.01 -33.77
CA SER A 177 -11.29 13.67 -33.15
C SER A 177 -12.59 13.51 -32.35
N GLY A 178 -13.38 12.47 -32.62
CA GLY A 178 -14.59 12.15 -31.83
C GLY A 178 -14.36 11.72 -30.37
N TRP A 179 -13.16 11.91 -29.81
CA TRP A 179 -12.83 11.46 -28.47
C TRP A 179 -13.60 12.26 -27.40
N PRO A 180 -14.29 11.59 -26.45
CA PRO A 180 -15.28 12.22 -25.59
C PRO A 180 -14.70 13.02 -24.42
N LEU A 181 -13.43 12.80 -24.06
CA LEU A 181 -12.79 13.42 -22.87
C LEU A 181 -11.50 14.12 -23.26
N ARG A 182 -11.44 15.44 -23.13
CA ARG A 182 -10.30 16.26 -23.52
C ARG A 182 -9.83 17.14 -22.38
N GLU A 183 -8.53 17.40 -22.32
CA GLU A 183 -7.91 18.39 -21.44
C GLU A 183 -7.40 19.55 -22.28
N PHE A 184 -7.80 20.78 -21.93
CA PHE A 184 -7.23 21.97 -22.52
C PHE A 184 -5.91 22.31 -21.82
N ILE A 185 -4.84 22.46 -22.60
CA ILE A 185 -3.53 22.88 -22.07
C ILE A 185 -3.20 24.29 -22.59
N PRO A 186 -2.91 25.26 -21.71
CA PRO A 186 -2.46 26.60 -22.11
C PRO A 186 -1.17 26.52 -22.93
N GLU A 187 -1.02 27.40 -23.92
CA GLU A 187 0.14 27.40 -24.84
C GLU A 187 1.49 27.39 -24.10
N ALA A 188 1.63 28.19 -23.05
CA ALA A 188 2.84 28.27 -22.23
C ALA A 188 3.23 26.95 -21.51
N ALA A 189 2.29 26.01 -21.36
CA ALA A 189 2.52 24.72 -20.71
C ALA A 189 2.66 23.56 -21.70
N ARG A 190 2.50 23.81 -23.01
CA ARG A 190 2.60 22.78 -24.06
C ARG A 190 4.05 22.39 -24.30
N VAL A 191 4.28 21.09 -24.53
CA VAL A 191 5.57 20.61 -25.02
C VAL A 191 5.81 21.16 -26.44
N PRO A 192 7.03 21.62 -26.79
CA PRO A 192 7.30 22.31 -28.04
C PRO A 192 6.84 21.54 -29.29
N GLU A 193 7.01 20.22 -29.29
CA GLU A 193 6.67 19.32 -30.38
C GLU A 193 5.17 19.30 -30.71
N PHE A 194 4.32 19.61 -29.73
CA PHE A 194 2.86 19.58 -29.87
C PHE A 194 2.21 20.94 -29.56
N SER A 195 2.97 22.04 -29.71
CA SER A 195 2.50 23.42 -29.49
C SER A 195 1.23 23.79 -30.28
N ASN A 196 1.08 23.24 -31.48
CA ASN A 196 -0.07 23.46 -32.36
C ASN A 196 -1.38 22.80 -31.89
N PHE A 197 -1.34 21.90 -30.89
CA PHE A 197 -2.53 21.24 -30.35
C PHE A 197 -3.08 21.99 -29.14
N GLU A 198 -4.40 22.16 -29.09
CA GLU A 198 -5.09 22.74 -27.93
C GLU A 198 -5.50 21.67 -26.90
N PHE A 199 -5.88 20.48 -27.38
CA PHE A 199 -6.50 19.43 -26.60
C PHE A 199 -5.58 18.21 -26.48
N PHE A 200 -5.58 17.62 -25.28
CA PHE A 200 -4.78 16.46 -24.93
C PHE A 200 -5.61 15.45 -24.16
N HIS A 201 -5.12 14.21 -24.05
CA HIS A 201 -5.76 13.21 -23.19
C HIS A 201 -5.65 13.61 -21.71
N PRO A 202 -6.79 13.70 -20.96
CA PRO A 202 -6.80 13.96 -19.52
C PRO A 202 -6.33 12.74 -18.71
N ILE A 203 -5.05 12.39 -18.84
CA ILE A 203 -4.49 11.19 -18.20
C ILE A 203 -4.49 11.29 -16.67
N PHE A 204 -4.51 12.51 -16.11
CA PHE A 204 -4.73 12.72 -14.67
C PHE A 204 -6.06 12.08 -14.22
N PHE A 205 -7.12 12.24 -15.03
CA PHE A 205 -8.45 11.72 -14.74
C PHE A 205 -8.48 10.20 -14.91
N TYR A 206 -7.84 9.69 -15.97
CA TYR A 206 -7.74 8.25 -16.20
C TYR A 206 -6.99 7.55 -15.05
N GLU A 207 -5.85 8.09 -14.61
CA GLU A 207 -5.10 7.52 -13.47
C GLU A 207 -5.85 7.70 -12.16
N SER A 208 -6.51 8.85 -11.94
CA SER A 208 -7.36 9.05 -10.75
C SER A 208 -8.48 8.01 -10.67
N ALA A 209 -9.18 7.75 -11.78
CA ALA A 209 -10.23 6.74 -11.86
C ALA A 209 -9.72 5.31 -11.65
N LEU A 210 -8.59 4.94 -12.27
CA LEU A 210 -7.97 3.63 -12.07
C LEU A 210 -7.45 3.45 -10.63
N ASN A 211 -6.91 4.51 -10.02
CA ASN A 211 -6.51 4.49 -8.61
C ASN A 211 -7.72 4.30 -7.69
N LEU A 212 -8.86 4.96 -7.98
CA LEU A 212 -10.12 4.73 -7.25
C LEU A 212 -10.66 3.31 -7.44
N LEU A 213 -10.47 2.71 -8.61
CA LEU A 213 -10.85 1.31 -8.85
C LEU A 213 -9.97 0.35 -8.03
N LEU A 214 -8.66 0.58 -7.98
CA LEU A 214 -7.75 -0.20 -7.13
C LEU A 214 -8.04 0.03 -5.64
N PHE A 215 -8.35 1.26 -5.24
CA PHE A 215 -8.83 1.57 -3.90
C PHE A 215 -10.09 0.75 -3.56
N ALA A 216 -11.09 0.76 -4.43
CA ALA A 216 -12.31 -0.01 -4.26
C ALA A 216 -12.02 -1.51 -4.15
N LEU A 217 -11.11 -2.05 -4.97
CA LEU A 217 -10.66 -3.44 -4.87
C LEU A 217 -10.06 -3.74 -3.49
N LEU A 218 -9.12 -2.93 -3.00
CA LEU A 218 -8.48 -3.13 -1.70
C LEU A 218 -9.50 -3.02 -0.55
N MET A 219 -10.45 -2.11 -0.65
CA MET A 219 -11.55 -1.98 0.32
C MET A 219 -12.46 -3.20 0.28
N VAL A 220 -12.86 -3.69 -0.90
CA VAL A 220 -13.65 -4.93 -1.03
C VAL A 220 -12.89 -6.11 -0.44
N MET A 221 -11.59 -6.26 -0.72
CA MET A 221 -10.75 -7.28 -0.09
C MET A 221 -10.74 -7.13 1.43
N PHE A 222 -10.61 -5.90 1.93
CA PHE A 222 -10.60 -5.61 3.37
C PHE A 222 -11.90 -6.07 4.06
N TRP A 223 -13.05 -5.84 3.43
CA TRP A 223 -14.38 -6.11 3.99
C TRP A 223 -14.87 -7.53 3.77
N LYS A 224 -14.63 -8.09 2.58
CA LYS A 224 -15.18 -9.38 2.15
C LYS A 224 -14.21 -10.54 2.39
N ILE A 225 -12.92 -10.26 2.56
CA ILE A 225 -11.88 -11.29 2.70
C ILE A 225 -10.99 -10.98 3.92
N PRO A 226 -11.54 -11.01 5.15
CA PRO A 226 -10.81 -10.58 6.34
C PRO A 226 -9.60 -11.47 6.69
N LYS A 227 -9.61 -12.75 6.26
CA LYS A 227 -8.61 -13.78 6.61
C LYS A 227 -7.37 -13.84 5.70
N LEU A 228 -7.03 -12.79 4.94
CA LEU A 228 -5.79 -12.80 4.14
C LEU A 228 -4.55 -12.66 5.03
N LYS A 229 -3.43 -13.23 4.58
CA LYS A 229 -2.15 -13.18 5.29
C LYS A 229 -1.63 -11.73 5.37
N PRO A 230 -1.00 -11.30 6.48
CA PRO A 230 -0.37 -9.99 6.59
C PRO A 230 0.62 -9.73 5.44
N GLY A 231 0.51 -8.58 4.80
CA GLY A 231 1.24 -8.16 3.61
C GLY A 231 0.45 -8.30 2.30
N THR A 232 -0.70 -8.98 2.32
CA THR A 232 -1.44 -9.24 1.07
C THR A 232 -1.98 -7.95 0.43
N TRP A 233 -2.46 -6.99 1.24
CA TRP A 233 -3.02 -5.74 0.71
C TRP A 233 -1.93 -4.84 0.15
N VAL A 234 -0.82 -4.68 0.87
CA VAL A 234 0.28 -3.84 0.38
C VAL A 234 0.90 -4.40 -0.89
N TRP A 235 1.08 -5.72 -1.01
CA TRP A 235 1.60 -6.29 -2.25
C TRP A 235 0.59 -6.27 -3.39
N THR A 236 -0.71 -6.41 -3.10
CA THR A 236 -1.77 -6.21 -4.11
C THR A 236 -1.78 -4.77 -4.61
N TYR A 237 -1.60 -3.79 -3.71
CA TYR A 237 -1.43 -2.39 -4.06
C TYR A 237 -0.20 -2.17 -4.96
N VAL A 238 0.96 -2.73 -4.59
CA VAL A 238 2.20 -2.58 -5.39
C VAL A 238 2.01 -3.13 -6.80
N VAL A 239 1.44 -4.34 -6.95
CA VAL A 239 1.16 -4.94 -8.27
C VAL A 239 0.11 -4.12 -9.02
N GLY A 240 -1.01 -3.82 -8.39
CA GLY A 240 -2.12 -3.10 -9.00
C GLY A 240 -1.71 -1.72 -9.50
N TYR A 241 -0.99 -0.94 -8.69
CA TYR A 241 -0.52 0.38 -9.10
C TYR A 241 0.51 0.28 -10.23
N SER A 242 1.41 -0.70 -10.18
CA SER A 242 2.35 -0.95 -11.27
C SER A 242 1.65 -1.26 -12.59
N LEU A 243 0.53 -2.00 -12.56
CA LEU A 243 -0.30 -2.26 -13.74
C LEU A 243 -1.00 -0.99 -14.25
N ILE A 244 -1.46 -0.10 -13.37
CA ILE A 244 -2.06 1.20 -13.75
C ILE A 244 -1.03 2.10 -14.45
N ARG A 245 0.22 2.07 -13.97
CA ARG A 245 1.30 2.94 -14.48
C ARG A 245 1.68 2.64 -15.93
N ILE A 246 1.56 1.40 -16.39
CA ILE A 246 1.94 1.01 -17.76
C ILE A 246 1.13 1.78 -18.83
N PRO A 247 -0.22 1.65 -18.91
CA PRO A 247 -1.00 2.35 -19.92
C PRO A 247 -0.96 3.88 -19.74
N TYR A 248 -0.89 4.37 -18.49
CA TYR A 248 -0.71 5.80 -18.23
C TYR A 248 0.57 6.33 -18.89
N GLU A 249 1.68 5.62 -18.71
CA GLU A 249 2.97 6.09 -19.19
C GLU A 249 3.10 5.95 -20.71
N ILE A 250 2.35 5.06 -21.36
CA ILE A 250 2.23 5.02 -22.83
C ILE A 250 1.64 6.33 -23.35
N LEU A 251 0.55 6.81 -22.74
CA LEU A 251 -0.16 8.01 -23.17
C LEU A 251 0.55 9.31 -22.77
N ARG A 252 1.38 9.29 -21.73
CA ARG A 252 2.03 10.49 -21.18
C ARG A 252 3.16 11.02 -22.06
N ILE A 253 3.08 12.31 -22.36
CA ILE A 253 4.08 13.02 -23.17
C ILE A 253 4.81 14.12 -22.39
N SER A 254 4.22 14.70 -21.33
CA SER A 254 4.84 15.78 -20.56
C SER A 254 5.33 15.31 -19.18
N ALA A 255 6.40 15.95 -18.68
CA ALA A 255 7.05 15.65 -17.41
C ALA A 255 7.50 14.17 -17.26
N VAL A 256 7.95 13.56 -18.35
CA VAL A 256 8.43 12.17 -18.39
C VAL A 256 9.88 12.09 -17.90
N ALA A 257 10.16 11.14 -17.01
CA ALA A 257 11.51 10.84 -16.55
C ALA A 257 12.08 9.64 -17.34
N TYR A 258 13.22 9.85 -17.99
CA TYR A 258 13.95 8.83 -18.75
C TYR A 258 15.15 8.29 -17.95
N LEU A 259 15.52 7.03 -18.20
CA LEU A 259 16.70 6.43 -17.60
C LEU A 259 17.95 6.94 -18.32
N GLY A 260 18.65 7.91 -17.70
CA GLY A 260 19.84 8.52 -18.28
C GLY A 260 19.56 9.06 -19.69
N ASN A 261 20.41 8.70 -20.65
CA ASN A 261 20.28 9.11 -22.05
C ASN A 261 19.50 8.10 -22.92
N THR A 262 18.70 7.22 -22.31
CA THR A 262 17.92 6.21 -23.04
C THR A 262 16.48 6.68 -23.29
N SER A 263 15.78 6.03 -24.22
CA SER A 263 14.34 6.24 -24.46
C SER A 263 13.44 5.49 -23.47
N ILE A 264 14.02 4.84 -22.45
CA ILE A 264 13.29 4.03 -21.48
C ILE A 264 12.77 4.93 -20.36
N LYS A 265 11.45 4.96 -20.18
CA LYS A 265 10.81 5.72 -19.09
C LYS A 265 11.05 5.01 -17.75
N VAL A 266 11.51 5.74 -16.73
CA VAL A 266 11.82 5.21 -15.38
C VAL A 266 10.61 4.52 -14.76
N ALA A 267 9.40 5.02 -15.05
CA ALA A 267 8.16 4.43 -14.56
C ALA A 267 7.94 2.98 -15.05
N TYR A 268 8.44 2.59 -16.23
CA TYR A 268 8.34 1.21 -16.69
C TYR A 268 9.23 0.28 -15.89
N ILE A 269 10.45 0.73 -15.55
CA ILE A 269 11.38 -0.04 -14.73
C ILE A 269 10.79 -0.23 -13.33
N ALA A 270 10.30 0.86 -12.73
CA ALA A 270 9.66 0.81 -11.42
C ALA A 270 8.44 -0.13 -11.41
N SER A 271 7.63 -0.09 -12.47
CA SER A 271 6.45 -0.97 -12.61
C SER A 271 6.85 -2.44 -12.80
N ALA A 272 7.88 -2.73 -13.60
CA ALA A 272 8.38 -4.08 -13.80
C ALA A 272 8.93 -4.66 -12.49
N VAL A 273 9.75 -3.88 -11.76
CA VAL A 273 10.26 -4.27 -10.43
C VAL A 273 9.11 -4.47 -9.44
N GLY A 274 8.12 -3.57 -9.42
CA GLY A 274 6.95 -3.67 -8.56
C GLY A 274 6.12 -4.92 -8.83
N ILE A 275 5.89 -5.26 -10.10
CA ILE A 275 5.17 -6.48 -10.50
C ILE A 275 5.95 -7.73 -10.08
N VAL A 276 7.24 -7.80 -10.41
CA VAL A 276 8.07 -8.98 -10.10
C VAL A 276 8.16 -9.20 -8.59
N LEU A 277 8.48 -8.16 -7.82
CA LEU A 277 8.56 -8.26 -6.36
C LEU A 277 7.19 -8.54 -5.73
N GLY A 278 6.14 -7.84 -6.18
CA GLY A 278 4.80 -7.99 -5.60
C GLY A 278 4.19 -9.36 -5.87
N VAL A 279 4.24 -9.84 -7.11
CA VAL A 279 3.78 -11.19 -7.45
C VAL A 279 4.65 -12.24 -6.77
N GLY A 280 5.98 -12.07 -6.79
CA GLY A 280 6.91 -12.97 -6.11
C GLY A 280 6.62 -13.10 -4.62
N MET A 281 6.36 -11.98 -3.93
CA MET A 281 6.01 -11.96 -2.51
C MET A 281 4.65 -12.58 -2.23
N LEU A 282 3.64 -12.32 -3.07
CA LEU A 282 2.33 -12.99 -2.93
C LEU A 282 2.45 -14.51 -3.12
N VAL A 283 3.18 -14.96 -4.14
CA VAL A 283 3.45 -16.39 -4.36
C VAL A 283 4.22 -16.98 -3.18
N TYR A 284 5.28 -16.32 -2.71
CA TYR A 284 6.03 -16.73 -1.52
C TYR A 284 5.12 -16.88 -0.30
N MET A 285 4.31 -15.88 0.01
CA MET A 285 3.43 -15.88 1.18
C MET A 285 2.39 -16.99 1.15
N TYR A 286 1.81 -17.32 -0.01
CA TYR A 286 0.72 -18.30 -0.09
C TYR A 286 1.19 -19.72 -0.45
N ARG A 287 2.35 -19.86 -1.10
CA ARG A 287 2.84 -21.16 -1.56
C ARG A 287 4.00 -21.72 -0.74
N PHE A 288 4.85 -20.86 -0.19
CA PHE A 288 6.12 -21.28 0.43
C PHE A 288 6.22 -20.88 1.90
N ARG A 289 5.60 -19.78 2.32
CA ARG A 289 5.62 -19.33 3.71
C ARG A 289 4.72 -20.23 4.56
N TYR A 290 5.36 -20.97 5.45
CA TYR A 290 4.72 -21.76 6.50
C TYR A 290 3.87 -20.85 7.40
N ASP A 291 2.70 -21.32 7.84
CA ASP A 291 1.79 -20.52 8.65
C ASP A 291 2.35 -20.39 10.08
N PRO A 292 2.49 -19.18 10.66
CA PRO A 292 2.95 -19.03 12.04
C PRO A 292 2.06 -19.76 13.05
N ASN A 293 0.78 -19.98 12.74
CA ASN A 293 -0.10 -20.79 13.58
C ASN A 293 0.29 -22.28 13.55
N LEU A 294 0.86 -22.75 12.44
CA LEU A 294 1.41 -24.09 12.32
C LEU A 294 2.72 -24.21 13.12
N GLU A 295 3.55 -23.17 13.19
CA GLU A 295 4.72 -23.13 14.08
C GLU A 295 4.31 -23.16 15.56
N ALA A 296 3.33 -22.34 15.95
CA ALA A 296 2.78 -22.35 17.31
C ALA A 296 2.15 -23.71 17.66
N LEU A 297 1.46 -24.34 16.70
CA LEU A 297 0.93 -25.69 16.85
C LEU A 297 2.05 -26.73 16.99
N THR A 298 3.11 -26.64 16.18
CA THR A 298 4.27 -27.55 16.24
C THR A 298 4.98 -27.42 17.59
N ALA A 299 5.22 -26.20 18.04
CA ALA A 299 5.83 -25.92 19.33
C ALA A 299 4.99 -26.47 20.48
N TRP A 300 3.66 -26.29 20.43
CA TRP A 300 2.75 -26.85 21.43
C TRP A 300 2.69 -28.38 21.38
N LEU A 301 2.63 -28.98 20.20
CA LEU A 301 2.65 -30.44 20.03
C LEU A 301 3.92 -31.03 20.65
N SER A 302 5.05 -30.35 20.46
CA SER A 302 6.31 -30.79 21.04
C SER A 302 6.42 -30.54 22.54
N SER A 303 6.08 -29.33 23.02
CA SER A 303 6.28 -28.94 24.43
C SER A 303 5.19 -29.44 25.37
N THR A 304 3.95 -29.55 24.90
CA THR A 304 2.77 -29.80 25.75
C THR A 304 2.14 -31.15 25.46
N ALA A 305 2.09 -31.59 24.20
CA ALA A 305 1.59 -32.92 23.85
C ALA A 305 2.68 -34.02 23.90
N GLY A 306 3.94 -33.65 24.17
CA GLY A 306 5.06 -34.59 24.33
C GLY A 306 5.48 -35.31 23.05
N LEU A 307 5.11 -34.78 21.87
CA LEU A 307 5.55 -35.33 20.59
C LEU A 307 7.02 -34.97 20.34
N ASP A 308 7.77 -35.94 19.83
CA ASP A 308 9.11 -35.70 19.28
C ASP A 308 9.05 -34.61 18.19
N LEU A 309 10.02 -33.69 18.18
CA LEU A 309 9.99 -32.48 17.35
C LEU A 309 9.87 -32.82 15.85
N MET A 310 10.61 -33.83 15.38
CA MET A 310 10.52 -34.32 13.99
C MET A 310 9.13 -34.85 13.65
N LYS A 311 8.47 -35.56 14.59
CA LYS A 311 7.13 -36.09 14.38
C LYS A 311 6.07 -34.98 14.40
N ALA A 312 6.24 -33.97 15.24
CA ALA A 312 5.39 -32.79 15.25
C ALA A 312 5.52 -32.01 13.93
N GLU A 313 6.74 -31.77 13.46
CA GLU A 313 7.00 -31.08 12.18
C GLU A 313 6.43 -31.83 10.99
N ASP A 314 6.62 -33.16 10.92
CA ASP A 314 6.08 -34.02 9.86
C ASP A 314 4.54 -34.05 9.86
N LEU A 315 3.91 -34.11 11.04
CA LEU A 315 2.45 -34.07 11.16
C LEU A 315 1.88 -32.74 10.66
N VAL A 316 2.53 -31.63 11.02
CA VAL A 316 2.11 -30.28 10.63
C VAL A 316 2.42 -30.00 9.16
N GLN A 317 3.51 -30.54 8.60
CA GLN A 317 3.78 -30.52 7.16
C GLN A 317 2.75 -31.32 6.35
N ARG A 318 2.32 -32.49 6.83
CA ARG A 318 1.25 -33.26 6.19
C ARG A 318 -0.08 -32.51 6.24
N ALA A 319 -0.42 -31.92 7.38
CA ALA A 319 -1.60 -31.06 7.51
C ALA A 319 -1.54 -29.86 6.54
N TRP A 320 -0.35 -29.26 6.37
CA TRP A 320 -0.11 -28.17 5.42
C TRP A 320 -0.25 -28.62 3.95
N LEU A 321 0.25 -29.81 3.59
CA LEU A 321 0.10 -30.38 2.24
C LEU A 321 -1.37 -30.71 1.91
N ILE A 322 -2.13 -31.19 2.89
CA ILE A 322 -3.57 -31.48 2.76
C ILE A 322 -4.36 -30.15 2.62
N GLN A 323 -4.00 -29.12 3.37
CA GLN A 323 -4.56 -27.76 3.27
C GLN A 323 -4.38 -27.14 1.87
N GLN A 324 -3.28 -27.43 1.17
CA GLN A 324 -3.06 -26.96 -0.20
C GLN A 324 -4.01 -27.62 -1.22
N ARG A 325 -4.54 -28.83 -0.94
CA ARG A 325 -5.48 -29.54 -1.84
C ARG A 325 -6.95 -29.19 -1.59
N HIS A 326 -7.35 -28.87 -0.36
CA HIS A 326 -8.74 -28.58 0.00
C HIS A 326 -8.89 -27.18 0.61
N ARG A 327 -9.14 -26.17 -0.23
CA ARG A 327 -9.15 -24.73 0.13
C ARG A 327 -10.33 -24.27 1.01
N GLN A 328 -11.34 -25.10 1.26
CA GLN A 328 -12.60 -24.70 1.94
C GLN A 328 -12.87 -25.39 3.29
N THR A 329 -12.04 -26.33 3.73
CA THR A 329 -12.27 -27.06 4.98
C THR A 329 -11.87 -26.23 6.20
N ASP A 330 -12.65 -26.31 7.28
CA ASP A 330 -12.35 -25.62 8.54
C ASP A 330 -11.05 -26.16 9.17
N LEU A 331 -10.40 -25.42 10.08
CA LEU A 331 -9.17 -25.88 10.73
C LEU A 331 -9.35 -27.27 11.38
N MET A 332 -10.58 -27.54 11.83
CA MET A 332 -11.06 -28.79 12.40
C MET A 332 -10.96 -29.98 11.45
N ASP A 333 -11.48 -29.85 10.22
CA ASP A 333 -11.38 -30.90 9.19
C ASP A 333 -9.92 -31.16 8.80
N ARG A 334 -9.06 -30.14 8.87
CA ARG A 334 -7.64 -30.22 8.51
C ARG A 334 -6.82 -31.03 9.53
N VAL A 335 -7.13 -30.88 10.81
CA VAL A 335 -6.50 -31.63 11.91
C VAL A 335 -7.03 -33.07 11.94
N ILE A 336 -8.32 -33.27 11.70
CA ILE A 336 -8.96 -34.60 11.63
C ILE A 336 -8.46 -35.39 10.40
N LEU A 337 -8.37 -34.77 9.21
CA LEU A 337 -7.83 -35.41 8.00
C LEU A 337 -6.32 -35.70 8.08
N ALA A 338 -5.57 -34.89 8.83
CA ALA A 338 -4.15 -35.13 9.09
C ALA A 338 -3.89 -36.25 10.12
N MET A 339 -4.93 -36.68 10.86
CA MET A 339 -4.87 -37.76 11.85
C MET A 339 -5.88 -38.89 11.55
N PRO A 340 -5.78 -39.61 10.41
CA PRO A 340 -6.60 -40.82 10.21
C PRO A 340 -6.24 -41.94 11.20
N ASN A 341 -5.01 -41.92 11.73
CA ASN A 341 -4.47 -42.85 12.72
C ASN A 341 -3.71 -42.05 13.80
N PHE A 342 -4.42 -41.32 14.67
CA PHE A 342 -3.81 -40.83 15.92
C PHE A 342 -3.05 -42.00 16.55
N PRO A 343 -1.73 -41.90 16.82
CA PRO A 343 -0.90 -43.08 17.02
C PRO A 343 -1.48 -43.90 18.16
N SER A 344 -1.96 -45.09 17.83
CA SER A 344 -2.41 -46.09 18.81
C SER A 344 -1.36 -46.29 19.91
N THR A 345 -0.08 -46.07 19.59
CA THR A 345 1.06 -46.14 20.51
C THR A 345 1.13 -45.01 21.56
N MET A 346 0.55 -43.82 21.31
CA MET A 346 0.40 -42.76 22.33
C MET A 346 -0.98 -42.83 23.02
N ALA A 347 -1.97 -43.42 22.36
CA ALA A 347 -3.31 -43.66 22.90
C ALA A 347 -3.36 -44.85 23.87
N GLU A 348 -2.41 -45.78 23.80
CA GLU A 348 -2.30 -46.92 24.73
C GLU A 348 -1.95 -46.48 26.17
N SER A 349 -1.19 -45.41 26.34
CA SER A 349 -0.81 -44.88 27.66
C SER A 349 -1.80 -43.85 28.22
N LEU A 350 -2.79 -43.42 27.43
CA LEU A 350 -3.75 -42.39 27.83
C LEU A 350 -5.13 -43.00 28.06
N SER A 351 -5.67 -42.76 29.26
CA SER A 351 -7.04 -43.12 29.60
C SER A 351 -8.02 -42.39 28.67
N ARG A 352 -9.24 -42.94 28.55
CA ARG A 352 -10.28 -42.34 27.70
C ARG A 352 -10.60 -40.89 28.10
N SER A 353 -10.56 -40.58 29.40
CA SER A 353 -10.80 -39.21 29.89
C SER A 353 -9.69 -38.24 29.49
N GLN A 354 -8.43 -38.69 29.50
CA GLN A 354 -7.28 -37.87 29.08
C GLN A 354 -7.35 -37.52 27.59
N ARG A 355 -7.81 -38.45 26.76
CA ARG A 355 -8.04 -38.20 25.32
C ARG A 355 -9.15 -37.19 25.07
N GLU A 356 -10.27 -37.33 25.76
CA GLU A 356 -11.40 -36.41 25.65
C GLU A 356 -11.04 -35.01 26.17
N HIS A 357 -10.24 -34.92 27.23
CA HIS A 357 -9.77 -33.66 27.80
C HIS A 357 -8.77 -32.94 26.90
N LEU A 358 -7.79 -33.66 26.32
CA LEU A 358 -6.83 -33.10 25.37
C LEU A 358 -7.54 -32.50 24.15
N MET A 359 -8.57 -33.19 23.65
CA MET A 359 -9.40 -32.71 22.53
C MET A 359 -10.19 -31.46 22.91
N GLN A 360 -10.73 -31.37 24.12
CA GLN A 360 -11.45 -30.19 24.62
C GLN A 360 -10.52 -28.98 24.80
N GLU A 361 -9.32 -29.17 25.34
CA GLU A 361 -8.33 -28.09 25.48
C GLU A 361 -7.87 -27.56 24.11
N LEU A 362 -7.63 -28.47 23.15
CA LEU A 362 -7.31 -28.12 21.78
C LEU A 362 -8.43 -27.24 21.17
N PHE A 363 -9.68 -27.62 21.41
CA PHE A 363 -10.87 -26.90 20.95
C PHE A 363 -10.95 -25.48 21.55
N GLN A 364 -10.75 -25.37 22.87
CA GLN A 364 -10.83 -24.07 23.56
C GLN A 364 -9.73 -23.11 23.09
N LYS A 365 -8.49 -23.59 22.91
CA LYS A 365 -7.38 -22.75 22.42
C LYS A 365 -7.54 -22.32 20.95
N LEU A 366 -8.05 -23.19 20.08
CA LEU A 366 -8.29 -22.86 18.67
C LEU A 366 -9.42 -21.84 18.49
N GLU A 367 -10.37 -21.78 19.42
CA GLU A 367 -11.40 -20.73 19.49
C GLU A 367 -10.92 -19.44 20.17
N GLY A 368 -9.66 -19.37 20.63
CA GLY A 368 -9.12 -18.22 21.36
C GLY A 368 -9.62 -18.09 22.81
N LYS A 369 -10.16 -19.17 23.39
CA LYS A 369 -10.55 -19.25 24.80
C LYS A 369 -9.39 -19.81 25.63
N SER A 370 -9.18 -19.28 26.83
CA SER A 370 -8.21 -19.86 27.78
C SER A 370 -8.70 -21.23 28.25
N PRO A 371 -7.84 -22.26 28.25
CA PRO A 371 -8.21 -23.57 28.77
C PRO A 371 -8.53 -23.48 30.27
N SER A 372 -9.52 -24.26 30.71
CA SER A 372 -9.91 -24.37 32.12
C SER A 372 -8.71 -24.84 32.99
N PRO A 373 -8.49 -24.32 34.22
CA PRO A 373 -7.29 -24.59 35.03
C PRO A 373 -7.21 -25.99 35.66
N VAL A 374 -7.90 -26.99 35.13
CA VAL A 374 -7.92 -28.33 35.74
C VAL A 374 -6.68 -29.09 35.29
N GLY A 375 -5.64 -29.05 36.12
CA GLY A 375 -4.37 -29.72 35.87
C GLY A 375 -4.50 -31.25 35.73
N LEU A 376 -3.56 -31.83 34.99
CA LEU A 376 -3.40 -33.26 34.68
C LEU A 376 -3.17 -34.19 35.89
N LEU A 377 -3.49 -33.79 37.12
CA LEU A 377 -3.17 -34.54 38.32
C LEU A 377 -4.37 -34.57 39.26
N THR A 378 -5.16 -35.63 39.15
CA THR A 378 -5.67 -36.46 40.25
C THR A 378 -6.68 -37.42 39.64
N ASP A 379 -6.28 -38.67 39.45
CA ASP A 379 -7.03 -39.85 39.91
C ASP A 379 -6.42 -41.12 39.31
N GLY A 380 -5.84 -41.94 40.20
CA GLY A 380 -5.73 -43.40 40.11
C GLY A 380 -4.79 -43.99 39.08
#